data_AF-A0A4Y9PDC3-F1
#
_entry.id   AF-A0A4Y9PDC3-F1
#
_cell.length_a   1.000
_cell.length_b   1.000
_cell.length_c   1.000
_cell.angle_alpha   90.00
_cell.angle_beta   90.00
_cell.angle_gamma   90.00
#
_symmetry.space_group_name_H-M   'P 1'
#
loop_
_entity.id
_entity.type
_entity.pdbx_description
1 polymer ?
#
loop_
_entity_poly.entity_id
_entity_poly.type
_entity_poly.pdbx_seq_one_letter_code
_entity_poly.pdbx_strand_id
1 'polypeptide(L)' 'MSNMMRDSQIVAQTEDETLGYISDMALELAQMAEDTGLATLAYLFRMAALEASTADSVLAEPDNLPQQMTSH' A
#
# COMPACT_ATOMS: atom_id res chain seq x y z
N MET A 1 11.37 24.17 15.32
CA MET A 1 11.48 22.74 14.94
C MET A 1 10.15 22.27 14.32
N SER A 2 9.68 22.90 13.23
CA SER A 2 8.34 22.67 12.65
C SER A 2 8.34 22.33 11.16
N ASN A 3 9.52 22.25 10.52
CA ASN A 3 9.60 21.95 9.09
C ASN A 3 9.51 20.43 8.83
N MET A 4 10.31 19.63 9.55
CA MET A 4 10.36 18.17 9.36
C MET A 4 8.99 17.48 9.51
N MET A 5 8.14 17.91 10.46
CA MET A 5 6.82 17.31 10.68
C MET A 5 5.82 17.60 9.54
N ARG A 6 5.96 18.74 8.86
CA ARG A 6 5.14 19.07 7.67
C ARG A 6 5.62 18.30 6.46
N ASP A 7 6.94 18.22 6.29
CA ASP A 7 7.56 17.51 5.17
C ASP A 7 7.19 16.02 5.21
N SER A 8 7.15 15.40 6.40
CA SER A 8 6.67 14.01 6.57
C SER A 8 5.19 13.80 6.23
N GLN A 9 4.31 14.75 6.56
CA GLN A 9 2.88 14.65 6.22
C GLN A 9 2.64 14.79 4.71
N ILE A 10 3.40 15.66 4.05
CA ILE A 10 3.30 15.86 2.60
C ILE A 10 3.76 14.59 1.86
N VAL A 11 4.86 13.97 2.32
CA VAL A 11 5.35 12.71 1.72
C VAL A 11 4.34 11.59 1.90
N ALA A 12 3.78 11.41 3.10
CA ALA A 12 2.77 10.38 3.36
C ALA A 12 1.50 10.57 2.50
N GLN A 13 1.04 11.82 2.31
CA GLN A 13 -0.11 12.12 1.44
C GLN A 13 0.17 11.79 -0.03
N THR A 14 1.37 12.09 -0.53
CA THR A 14 1.75 11.76 -1.91
C THR A 14 1.92 10.26 -2.14
N GLU A 15 2.33 9.50 -1.12
CA GLU A 15 2.43 8.04 -1.19
C GLU A 15 1.05 7.39 -1.20
N ASP A 16 0.11 7.84 -0.37
CA ASP A 16 -1.28 7.36 -0.34
C ASP A 16 -2.01 7.61 -1.67
N GLU A 17 -1.89 8.81 -2.25
CA GLU A 17 -2.43 9.10 -3.59
C GLU A 17 -1.83 8.20 -4.67
N THR A 18 -0.53 7.90 -4.57
CA THR A 18 0.17 7.01 -5.51
C THR A 18 -0.34 5.57 -5.39
N LEU A 19 -0.59 5.09 -4.17
CA LEU A 19 -1.12 3.76 -3.90
C LEU A 19 -2.58 3.63 -4.36
N GLY A 20 -3.41 4.65 -4.15
CA GLY A 20 -4.78 4.71 -4.69
C GLY A 20 -4.79 4.61 -6.21
N TYR A 21 -3.93 5.37 -6.89
CA TYR A 21 -3.78 5.29 -8.34
C TYR A 21 -3.33 3.90 -8.83
N ILE A 22 -2.40 3.24 -8.13
CA ILE A 22 -1.97 1.88 -8.47
C ILE A 22 -3.11 0.87 -8.29
N SER A 23 -3.93 1.05 -7.25
CA SER A 23 -5.09 0.19 -7.01
C SER A 23 -6.11 0.28 -8.15
N ASP A 24 -6.45 1.50 -8.57
CA ASP A 24 -7.38 1.76 -9.68
C ASP A 24 -6.86 1.21 -11.00
N MET A 25 -5.57 1.44 -11.30
CA MET A 25 -4.92 0.92 -12.51
C MET A 25 -4.91 -0.62 -12.52
N ALA A 26 -4.64 -1.25 -11.37
CA ALA A 26 -4.65 -2.70 -11.26
C ALA A 26 -6.06 -3.28 -11.48
N LEU A 27 -7.13 -2.61 -11.00
CA LEU A 27 -8.51 -3.04 -11.27
C LEU A 27 -8.87 -2.95 -12.76
N GLU A 28 -8.45 -1.88 -13.45
CA GLU A 28 -8.67 -1.73 -14.88
C GLU A 28 -7.97 -2.84 -15.68
N LEU A 29 -6.71 -3.12 -15.35
CA LEU A 29 -5.94 -4.21 -15.97
C LEU A 29 -6.54 -5.59 -15.66
N ALA A 30 -7.10 -5.79 -14.47
CA ALA A 30 -7.79 -7.03 -14.12
C ALA A 30 -9.01 -7.25 -15.00
N GLN A 31 -9.80 -6.21 -15.25
CA GLN A 31 -10.97 -6.30 -16.13
C GLN A 31 -10.54 -6.62 -17.57
N MET A 32 -9.53 -5.93 -18.11
CA MET A 32 -9.00 -6.21 -19.45
C MET A 32 -8.46 -7.65 -19.59
N ALA A 33 -7.80 -8.16 -18.54
CA ALA A 33 -7.31 -9.53 -18.51
C ALA A 33 -8.46 -10.54 -18.45
N GLU A 34 -9.54 -10.26 -17.72
CA GLU A 34 -10.73 -11.11 -17.66
C GLU A 34 -11.47 -11.15 -19.00
N ASP A 35 -11.63 -9.98 -19.65
CA ASP A 35 -12.27 -9.85 -20.97
C ASP A 35 -11.51 -10.61 -22.07
N THR A 36 -10.19 -10.79 -21.90
CA THR A 36 -9.34 -11.56 -22.82
C THR A 36 -9.18 -13.03 -22.42
N GLY A 37 -9.83 -13.48 -21.34
CA GLY A 37 -9.76 -14.85 -20.84
C GLY A 37 -8.47 -15.20 -20.11
N LEU A 38 -7.64 -14.22 -19.76
CA LEU A 38 -6.40 -14.37 -19.00
C LEU A 38 -6.69 -14.40 -17.49
N ALA A 39 -7.43 -15.42 -17.04
CA ALA A 39 -7.92 -15.52 -15.66
C ALA A 39 -6.81 -15.42 -14.60
N THR A 40 -5.66 -16.07 -14.82
CA THR A 40 -4.51 -15.98 -13.90
C THR A 40 -3.97 -14.56 -13.81
N LEU A 41 -3.92 -13.83 -14.93
CA LEU A 41 -3.43 -12.45 -14.95
C LEU A 41 -4.43 -11.51 -14.27
N ALA A 42 -5.72 -11.69 -14.50
CA ALA A 42 -6.78 -10.95 -13.82
C ALA A 42 -6.73 -11.15 -12.30
N TYR A 43 -6.46 -12.37 -11.84
CA TYR A 43 -6.26 -12.68 -10.43
C TYR A 43 -5.06 -11.93 -9.83
N LEU A 44 -3.91 -11.93 -10.52
CA LEU A 44 -2.72 -11.24 -10.04
C LEU A 44 -2.95 -9.72 -9.93
N PHE A 45 -3.66 -9.13 -10.89
CA PHE A 45 -4.00 -7.71 -10.82
C PHE A 45 -4.96 -7.38 -9.69
N ARG A 46 -5.96 -8.23 -9.41
CA ARG A 46 -6.83 -8.08 -8.23
C ARG A 46 -6.05 -8.16 -6.92
N MET A 47 -5.06 -9.05 -6.84
CA MET A 47 -4.17 -9.14 -5.67
C MET A 47 -3.33 -7.88 -5.50
N ALA A 48 -2.77 -7.34 -6.58
CA ALA A 48 -2.03 -6.08 -6.55
C ALA A 48 -2.90 -4.89 -6.13
N ALA A 49 -4.15 -4.83 -6.60
CA ALA A 49 -5.11 -3.80 -6.20
C ALA A 49 -5.43 -3.85 -4.70
N LEU A 50 -5.63 -5.06 -4.17
CA LEU A 50 -5.86 -5.30 -2.75
C LEU A 50 -4.67 -4.87 -1.91
N GLU A 51 -3.45 -5.22 -2.34
CA GLU A 51 -2.23 -4.86 -1.63
C GLU A 51 -2.01 -3.33 -1.62
N ALA A 52 -2.22 -2.66 -2.75
CA ALA A 52 -2.15 -1.20 -2.82
C ALA A 52 -3.20 -0.51 -1.93
N SER A 53 -4.43 -1.05 -1.84
CA SER A 53 -5.50 -0.50 -0.99
C SER A 53 -5.31 -0.72 0.52
N THR A 54 -4.44 -1.68 0.90
CA THR A 54 -4.19 -2.06 2.30
C THR A 54 -2.80 -1.66 2.78
N ALA A 55 -1.94 -1.16 1.89
CA ALA A 55 -0.57 -0.75 2.19
C ALA A 55 -0.49 0.27 3.34
N ASP A 56 -1.48 1.16 3.46
CA ASP A 56 -1.55 2.15 4.53
C ASP A 56 -1.84 1.51 5.91
N SER A 57 -2.54 0.37 5.93
CA SER A 57 -2.77 -0.42 7.16
C SER A 57 -1.53 -1.19 7.61
N VAL A 58 -0.61 -1.52 6.69
CA VAL A 58 0.64 -2.23 7.00
C VAL A 58 1.71 -1.27 7.53
N LEU A 59 1.73 -0.02 7.04
CA LEU A 59 2.61 1.04 7.56
C LEU A 59 2.14 1.61 8.92
N ALA A 60 0.87 1.38 9.29
CA ALA A 60 0.29 1.76 10.57
C ALA A 60 0.56 0.79 11.73
N GLU A 61 1.42 -0.22 11.57
CA GLU A 61 2.00 -0.99 12.67
C GLU A 61 3.32 -0.34 13.13
N PRO A 62 3.31 0.64 14.04
CA PRO A 62 4.54 1.09 14.69
C PRO A 62 4.97 0.00 15.68
N ASP A 63 6.09 -0.65 15.42
CA ASP A 63 7.12 -0.95 16.42
C ASP A 63 6.65 -1.43 17.82
N ASN A 64 5.63 -2.28 17.92
CA ASN A 64 5.22 -2.89 19.19
C ASN A 64 5.89 -4.25 19.41
N LEU A 65 7.18 -4.35 19.10
CA LEU A 65 8.04 -5.34 19.76
C LEU A 65 8.59 -4.68 21.02
N PRO A 66 8.13 -5.05 22.23
CA PRO A 66 8.82 -4.62 23.43
C PRO A 66 10.20 -5.27 23.40
N GLN A 67 11.22 -4.47 23.09
CA GLN A 67 12.60 -4.79 23.43
C GLN A 67 12.64 -5.03 24.94
N GLN A 68 12.54 -6.29 25.34
CA GLN A 68 12.90 -6.71 26.68
C GLN A 68 14.41 -6.52 26.83
N MET A 69 14.79 -5.31 27.24
CA MET A 69 16.03 -5.09 27.95
C MET A 69 15.92 -5.81 29.29
N THR A 70 16.26 -7.11 29.32
CA THR A 70 16.65 -7.74 30.58
C THR A 70 18.07 -7.30 30.89
N SER A 71 18.15 -6.24 31.70
CA SER A 71 19.35 -5.92 32.45
C SER A 71 19.57 -7.03 33.48
N HIS A 72 20.64 -7.81 33.35
CA HIS A 72 21.34 -8.48 34.45
C HIS A 72 22.75 -8.88 34.03
#